data_AF-A0A521ZWH4-F1
#
_entry.id   AF-A0A521ZWH4-F1
#
_cell.length_a   1.000
_cell.length_b   1.000
_cell.length_c   1.000
_cell.angle_alpha   90.00
_cell.angle_beta   90.00
_cell.angle_gamma   90.00
#
_symmetry.space_group_name_H-M   'P 1'
#
loop_
_entity.id
_entity.type
_entity.pdbx_description
1 polymer ?
#
loop_
_entity_poly.entity_id
_entity_poly.type
_entity_poly.pdbx_seq_one_letter_code
_entity_poly.pdbx_strand_id
1 'polypeptide(L)'
;VDRAPQIYIYGEVQRAGNLLLQRDMTVLQALASGGGLTLRGTQRGIRVHRRDASGQVQVIQPDMNDKLQPNDVIYVKESLF
;
A
#
# COMPACT_ATOMS: atom_id res chain seq x y z
N VAL A 1 -17.25 0.50 -18.49
CA VAL A 1 -17.50 0.42 -17.03
C VAL A 1 -16.30 1.03 -16.35
N ASP A 2 -16.41 2.25 -15.82
CA ASP A 2 -15.32 2.84 -15.03
C ASP A 2 -15.22 2.08 -13.72
N ARG A 3 -14.16 1.27 -13.58
CA ARG A 3 -13.86 0.64 -12.31
C ARG A 3 -13.33 1.72 -11.37
N ALA A 4 -13.95 1.88 -10.21
CA ALA A 4 -13.45 2.79 -9.18
C ALA A 4 -11.94 2.51 -8.94
N PRO A 5 -11.09 3.54 -8.80
CA PRO A 5 -9.67 3.33 -8.65
C PRO A 5 -9.41 2.45 -7.42
N GLN A 6 -8.51 1.50 -7.57
CA GLN A 6 -8.18 0.54 -6.50
C GLN A 6 -6.68 0.60 -6.19
N ILE A 7 -6.34 0.20 -4.97
CA ILE A 7 -4.99 -0.13 -4.55
C ILE A 7 -4.97 -1.54 -3.97
N TYR A 8 -3.79 -2.12 -3.84
CA TYR A 8 -3.61 -3.46 -3.31
C TYR A 8 -2.67 -3.42 -2.12
N ILE A 9 -2.94 -4.21 -1.09
CA ILE A 9 -2.07 -4.34 0.08
C ILE A 9 -1.83 -5.82 0.38
N TYR A 10 -0.57 -6.21 0.61
CA TYR A 10 -0.19 -7.59 0.91
C TYR A 10 1.09 -7.69 1.74
N GLY A 11 1.40 -8.90 2.20
CA GLY A 11 2.50 -9.19 3.12
C GLY A 11 2.01 -9.22 4.56
N GLU A 12 2.78 -8.63 5.47
CA GLU A 12 2.51 -8.64 6.92
C GLU A 12 1.48 -7.58 7.35
N VAL A 13 0.27 -7.70 6.79
CA VAL A 13 -0.93 -6.91 7.10
C VAL A 13 -2.05 -7.84 7.56
N GLN A 14 -2.93 -7.38 8.46
CA GLN A 14 -4.04 -8.20 8.99
C GLN A 14 -5.04 -8.63 7.91
N ARG A 15 -5.32 -7.75 6.94
CA ARG A 15 -6.27 -7.98 5.84
C ARG A 15 -5.63 -7.58 4.51
N ALA A 16 -4.99 -8.55 3.87
CA ALA A 16 -4.48 -8.39 2.52
C ALA A 16 -5.62 -8.42 1.49
N GLY A 17 -5.44 -7.71 0.38
CA GLY A 17 -6.43 -7.69 -0.70
C GLY A 17 -6.44 -6.37 -1.45
N ASN A 18 -7.52 -6.16 -2.22
CA ASN A 18 -7.79 -4.89 -2.87
C ASN A 18 -8.54 -3.95 -1.93
N LEU A 19 -8.29 -2.65 -2.09
CA LEU A 19 -8.98 -1.58 -1.38
C LEU A 19 -9.44 -0.56 -2.41
N LEU A 20 -10.63 0.01 -2.20
CA LEU A 20 -11.09 1.15 -2.98
C LEU A 20 -10.23 2.37 -2.61
N LEU A 21 -9.64 3.01 -3.60
CA LEU A 21 -8.86 4.22 -3.41
C LEU A 21 -9.81 5.39 -3.16
N GLN A 22 -9.76 5.95 -1.96
CA GLN A 22 -10.46 7.17 -1.63
C GLN A 22 -9.65 8.41 -2.04
N ARG A 23 -10.33 9.55 -2.16
CA ARG A 23 -9.67 10.82 -2.46
C ARG A 23 -8.69 11.17 -1.34
N ASP A 24 -7.47 11.56 -1.71
CA ASP A 24 -6.40 11.94 -0.79
C ASP A 24 -5.99 10.83 0.21
N MET A 25 -6.30 9.57 -0.11
CA MET A 25 -5.97 8.43 0.72
C MET A 25 -4.46 8.28 0.89
N THR A 26 -4.01 8.15 2.14
CA THR A 26 -2.60 8.00 2.51
C THR A 26 -2.21 6.55 2.75
N VAL A 27 -0.91 6.27 2.79
CA VAL A 27 -0.36 4.97 3.19
C VAL A 27 -0.87 4.54 4.57
N LEU A 28 -0.92 5.47 5.53
CA LEU A 28 -1.45 5.21 6.87
C LEU A 28 -2.92 4.77 6.84
N GLN A 29 -3.76 5.47 6.06
CA GLN A 29 -5.18 5.14 5.94
C GLN A 29 -5.40 3.79 5.25
N ALA A 30 -4.59 3.45 4.25
CA ALA A 30 -4.64 2.14 3.61
C ALA A 30 -4.21 1.02 4.56
N LEU A 31 -3.16 1.24 5.35
CA LEU A 31 -2.73 0.31 6.38
C LEU A 31 -3.83 0.11 7.44
N ALA A 32 -4.46 1.19 7.91
CA ALA A 32 -5.57 1.13 8.85
C ALA A 32 -6.79 0.39 8.26
N SER A 33 -7.12 0.64 6.99
CA SER A 33 -8.18 -0.05 6.27
C SER A 33 -7.89 -1.55 6.10
N GLY A 34 -6.61 -1.91 5.91
CA GLY A 34 -6.10 -3.27 5.94
C GLY A 34 -6.04 -3.91 7.34
N GLY A 35 -6.54 -3.24 8.38
CA GLY A 35 -6.54 -3.75 9.76
C GLY A 35 -5.20 -3.60 10.49
N GLY A 36 -4.25 -2.85 9.93
CA GLY A 36 -2.94 -2.64 10.51
C GLY A 36 -1.94 -3.76 10.21
N LEU A 37 -0.76 -3.66 10.81
CA LEU A 37 0.30 -4.65 10.67
C LEU A 37 -0.05 -5.95 11.42
N THR A 38 0.48 -7.08 10.96
CA THR A 38 0.54 -8.29 11.79
C THR A 38 1.56 -8.09 12.92
N LEU A 39 1.61 -9.03 13.86
CA LEU A 39 2.66 -9.06 14.90
C LEU A 39 4.07 -9.14 14.32
N ARG A 40 4.22 -9.62 13.08
CA ARG A 40 5.50 -9.75 12.38
C ARG A 40 5.74 -8.60 11.40
N GLY A 41 4.77 -7.72 11.18
CA GLY A 41 4.90 -6.62 10.23
C GLY A 41 5.71 -5.45 10.78
N THR A 42 6.32 -4.67 9.88
CA THR A 42 7.09 -3.48 10.25
C THR A 42 6.80 -2.29 9.34
N GLN A 43 6.63 -1.11 9.95
CA GLN A 43 6.46 0.15 9.22
C GLN A 43 7.67 0.48 8.34
N ARG A 44 8.89 0.15 8.80
CA ARG A 44 10.14 0.37 8.03
C ARG A 44 10.21 -0.49 6.77
N GLY A 45 9.50 -1.61 6.79
CA GLY A 45 9.43 -2.60 5.72
C GLY A 45 8.41 -2.26 4.63
N ILE A 46 7.64 -1.18 4.78
CA ILE A 46 6.62 -0.79 3.81
C ILE A 46 7.30 -0.34 2.51
N ARG A 47 6.80 -0.87 1.40
CA ARG A 47 7.18 -0.51 0.04
C ARG A 47 5.92 -0.28 -0.77
N VAL A 48 5.96 0.70 -1.67
CA VAL A 48 4.89 0.93 -2.65
C VAL A 48 5.47 0.68 -4.03
N HIS A 49 4.81 -0.20 -4.77
CA HIS A 49 5.11 -0.44 -6.17
C HIS A 49 4.13 0.42 -6.97
N ARG A 50 4.67 1.42 -7.65
CA ARG A 50 3.89 2.41 -8.39
C ARG A 50 4.26 2.34 -9.86
N ARG A 51 3.25 2.27 -10.73
CA ARG A 51 3.46 2.38 -12.17
C ARG A 51 3.52 3.85 -12.56
N ASP A 52 4.60 4.26 -13.22
CA ASP A 52 4.74 5.61 -13.75
C ASP A 52 4.04 5.77 -15.11
N ALA A 53 4.07 6.99 -15.66
CA ALA A 53 3.46 7.30 -16.96
C ALA A 53 4.09 6.54 -18.15
N SER A 54 5.32 6.03 -18.00
CA SER A 54 5.99 5.20 -19.01
C SER A 54 5.58 3.72 -18.92
N GLY A 55 4.81 3.35 -17.90
CA GLY A 55 4.39 1.98 -17.64
C GLY A 55 5.39 1.18 -16.82
N GLN A 56 6.52 1.77 -16.41
CA GLN A 56 7.51 1.12 -15.56
C GLN A 56 7.06 1.11 -14.10
N VAL A 57 7.37 0.02 -13.40
CA VAL A 57 7.07 -0.11 -11.97
C VAL A 57 8.28 0.35 -11.17
N GLN A 58 8.07 1.38 -10.36
CA GLN A 58 9.04 1.88 -9.40
C GLN A 58 8.70 1.37 -8.01
N VAL A 59 9.73 0.98 -7.26
CA VAL A 59 9.58 0.60 -5.85
C VAL A 59 10.06 1.77 -5.00
N ILE A 60 9.13 2.36 -4.25
CA ILE A 60 9.41 3.47 -3.35
C ILE A 60 9.23 3.06 -1.90
N GLN A 61 10.01 3.69 -1.02
CA GLN A 61 9.79 3.64 0.42
C GLN A 61 9.02 4.90 0.81
N PRO A 62 7.70 4.80 1.09
CA PRO A 62 6.88 5.99 1.33
C PRO A 62 6.97 6.45 2.79
N ASP A 63 6.60 7.71 3.02
CA ASP A 63 6.14 8.18 4.33
C ASP A 63 4.69 7.71 4.58
N MET A 64 4.29 7.65 5.85
CA MET A 64 2.93 7.25 6.24
C MET A 64 1.87 8.25 5.72
N ASN A 65 2.25 9.52 5.54
CA ASN A 65 1.36 10.56 5.04
C ASN A 65 1.37 10.71 3.51
N ASP A 66 2.20 9.92 2.81
CA ASP A 66 2.23 9.98 1.35
C ASP A 66 0.91 9.52 0.76
N LYS A 67 0.47 10.26 -0.27
CA LYS A 67 -0.75 9.95 -1.01
C LYS A 67 -0.55 8.74 -1.92
N LEU A 68 -1.55 7.88 -1.93
CA LEU A 68 -1.63 6.74 -2.83
C LEU A 68 -2.19 7.15 -4.19
N GLN A 69 -1.79 6.40 -5.20
CA GLN A 69 -2.22 6.55 -6.57
C GLN A 69 -2.96 5.29 -7.04
N PRO A 70 -3.81 5.41 -8.08
CA PRO A 70 -4.49 4.26 -8.64
C PRO A 70 -3.49 3.17 -9.05
N ASN A 71 -3.81 1.92 -8.68
CA ASN A 71 -3.02 0.72 -8.93
C ASN A 71 -1.71 0.63 -8.15
N ASP A 72 -1.49 1.46 -7.13
CA ASP A 72 -0.40 1.24 -6.19
C ASP A 72 -0.55 -0.12 -5.52
N VAL A 73 0.58 -0.82 -5.36
CA VAL A 73 0.66 -2.04 -4.58
C VAL A 73 1.54 -1.81 -3.37
N ILE A 74 0.93 -1.87 -2.19
CA ILE A 74 1.59 -1.74 -0.89
C ILE A 74 2.05 -3.12 -0.45
N TYR A 75 3.35 -3.27 -0.26
CA TYR A 75 3.96 -4.47 0.28
C TYR A 75 4.51 -4.19 1.68
N VAL A 76 4.10 -4.99 2.65
CA VAL A 76 4.61 -4.95 4.03
C VAL A 76 5.54 -6.14 4.26
N LYS A 77 6.83 -5.87 4.50
CA LYS A 77 7.81 -6.90 4.87
C LYS A 77 7.64 -7.37 6.31
N GLU A 78 8.13 -8.58 6.56
CA GLU A 78 8.40 -9.09 7.90
C GLU A 78 9.49 -8.28 8.60
N SER A 79 9.34 -8.07 9.92
CA SER A 79 10.38 -7.55 10.80
C SER A 79 11.41 -8.64 11.05
N LEU A 80 12.67 -8.37 10.73
CA LEU A 80 13.71 -9.36 10.92
C LEU A 80 14.23 -9.44 12.37
N PHE A 81 13.87 -8.52 13.27
CA PHE A 81 14.19 -8.55 14.70
C PHE A 81 13.14 -7.77 15.52
#